data_AF-A0A2I1HKF6-F1
#
_entry.id   AF-A0A2I1HKF6-F1
#
_cell.length_a   1.000
_cell.length_b   1.000
_cell.length_c   1.000
_cell.angle_alpha   90.00
_cell.angle_beta   90.00
_cell.angle_gamma   90.00
#
_symmetry.space_group_name_H-M   'P 1'
#
loop_
_entity.id
_entity.type
_entity.pdbx_description
1 polymer ?
#
loop_
_entity_poly.entity_id
_entity_poly.type
_entity_poly.pdbx_seq_one_letter_code
_entity_poly.pdbx_strand_id
1 'polypeptide(L)'
;FCPLNLRETVINLIKDHSNRHMLLPKLDGTFTTNADEIWKECVGEMIQFCKNNDLLRLWIYFWKEWYSIGKWILWARAANKNVSHIKTTMVVESHWRHIKHDHLYKFHKP
;
A
#
# COMPACT_ATOMS: atom_id res chain seq x y z
N PHE A 1 12.48 16.11 -5.10
CA PHE A 1 12.50 14.66 -5.39
C PHE A 1 11.37 14.22 -6.32
N CYS A 2 10.12 14.66 -6.11
CA CYS A 2 9.03 14.52 -7.09
C CYS A 2 8.36 15.90 -7.36
N PRO A 3 8.23 16.34 -8.63
CA PRO A 3 7.51 17.56 -9.01
C PRO A 3 6.06 17.58 -8.51
N LEU A 4 5.54 18.76 -8.15
CA LEU A 4 4.20 18.90 -7.55
C LEU A 4 3.09 18.32 -8.44
N ASN A 5 3.18 18.54 -9.75
CA ASN A 5 2.23 18.06 -10.75
C ASN A 5 2.19 16.53 -10.89
N LEU A 6 3.19 15.81 -10.38
CA LEU A 6 3.28 14.34 -10.49
C LEU A 6 3.01 13.62 -9.17
N ARG A 7 2.93 14.35 -8.05
CA ARG A 7 2.78 13.75 -6.71
C ARG A 7 1.49 12.96 -6.58
N GLU A 8 0.38 13.53 -7.04
CA GLU A 8 -0.93 12.87 -6.95
C GLU A 8 -0.93 11.56 -7.74
N THR A 9 -0.40 11.58 -8.96
CA THR A 9 -0.25 10.38 -9.79
C THR A 9 0.58 9.30 -9.11
N VAL A 10 1.72 9.67 -8.52
CA VAL A 10 2.58 8.73 -7.78
C VAL A 10 1.87 8.15 -6.57
N ILE A 11 1.15 8.97 -5.81
CA ILE A 11 0.40 8.52 -4.62
C ILE A 11 -0.70 7.54 -5.05
N ASN A 12 -1.42 7.84 -6.13
CA ASN A 12 -2.47 6.96 -6.64
C ASN A 12 -1.90 5.63 -7.16
N LEU A 13 -0.74 5.67 -7.82
CA LEU A 13 -0.04 4.46 -8.27
C LEU A 13 0.37 3.57 -7.09
N ILE A 14 0.93 4.14 -6.02
CA ILE A 14 1.30 3.39 -4.82
C ILE A 14 0.07 2.83 -4.10
N LYS A 15 -1.01 3.61 -4.01
CA LYS A 15 -2.27 3.14 -3.43
C LYS A 15 -2.80 1.93 -4.21
N ASP A 16 -2.80 2.00 -5.53
CA ASP A 16 -3.19 0.87 -6.37
C ASP A 16 -2.31 -0.36 -6.09
N HIS A 17 -0.99 -0.21 -6.15
CA HIS A 17 -0.04 -1.30 -5.86
C HIS A 17 -0.25 -1.92 -4.48
N SER A 18 -0.55 -1.11 -3.46
CA SER A 18 -0.79 -1.60 -2.09
C SER A 18 -2.04 -2.45 -1.97
N ASN A 19 -3.00 -2.25 -2.88
CA ASN A 19 -4.30 -2.90 -2.86
C ASN A 19 -4.37 -4.16 -3.72
N ARG A 20 -3.43 -4.35 -4.64
CA ARG A 20 -3.38 -5.55 -5.50
C ARG A 20 -3.24 -6.82 -4.66
N HIS A 21 -3.95 -7.86 -5.08
CA HIS A 21 -3.94 -9.18 -4.45
C HIS A 21 -4.43 -10.24 -5.42
N MET A 22 -3.95 -11.48 -5.30
CA MET A 22 -4.33 -12.63 -6.15
C MET A 22 -5.83 -13.00 -6.10
N LEU A 23 -6.54 -12.51 -5.08
CA LEU A 23 -7.99 -12.76 -4.87
C LEU A 23 -8.85 -11.59 -5.35
N LEU A 24 -8.24 -10.52 -5.83
CA LEU A 24 -8.93 -9.35 -6.36
C LEU A 24 -8.69 -9.29 -7.87
N PRO A 25 -9.74 -9.10 -8.68
CA PRO A 25 -9.58 -8.99 -10.12
C PRO A 25 -8.86 -7.69 -10.47
N LYS A 26 -8.12 -7.74 -11.58
CA LYS A 26 -7.63 -6.56 -12.30
C LYS A 26 -8.81 -5.86 -13.00
N LEU A 27 -8.54 -4.67 -13.54
CA LEU A 27 -9.55 -3.88 -14.27
C LEU A 27 -10.14 -4.60 -15.49
N ASP A 28 -9.37 -5.50 -16.11
CA ASP A 28 -9.80 -6.33 -17.24
C ASP A 28 -10.55 -7.61 -16.81
N GLY A 29 -10.78 -7.79 -15.50
CA GLY A 29 -11.44 -8.97 -14.94
C GLY A 29 -10.52 -10.19 -14.76
N THR A 30 -9.24 -10.08 -15.13
CA THR A 30 -8.27 -11.18 -14.95
C THR A 30 -7.75 -11.24 -13.52
N PHE A 31 -7.33 -12.44 -13.10
CA PHE A 31 -6.71 -12.66 -11.79
C PHE A 31 -5.23 -12.96 -11.97
N THR A 32 -4.41 -12.48 -11.05
CA THR A 32 -2.98 -12.82 -11.02
C THR A 32 -2.78 -14.06 -10.17
N THR A 33 -1.93 -14.99 -10.61
CA THR A 33 -1.85 -16.32 -9.98
C THR A 33 -0.97 -16.31 -8.73
N ASN A 34 0.05 -15.44 -8.69
CA ASN A 34 0.98 -15.38 -7.55
C ASN A 34 1.43 -13.94 -7.20
N ALA A 35 2.01 -13.81 -6.02
CA ALA A 35 2.49 -12.54 -5.46
C ALA A 35 3.72 -11.97 -6.18
N ASP A 36 4.58 -12.83 -6.74
CA ASP A 36 5.80 -12.45 -7.44
C ASP A 36 5.51 -11.74 -8.76
N GLU A 37 4.48 -12.20 -9.49
CA GLU A 37 3.95 -11.53 -10.68
C GLU A 37 3.43 -10.13 -10.34
N ILE A 38 2.62 -10.00 -9.29
CA ILE A 38 2.12 -8.69 -8.84
C ILE A 38 3.29 -7.77 -8.48
N TRP A 39 4.28 -8.27 -7.75
CA TRP A 39 5.46 -7.49 -7.38
C TRP A 39 6.23 -7.01 -8.62
N LYS A 40 6.50 -7.89 -9.59
CA LYS A 40 7.19 -7.56 -10.85
C LYS A 40 6.43 -6.52 -11.66
N GLU A 41 5.10 -6.64 -11.76
CA GLU A 41 4.25 -5.65 -12.43
C GLU A 41 4.34 -4.28 -11.74
N CYS A 42 4.17 -4.23 -10.42
CA CYS A 42 4.25 -2.97 -9.67
C CYS A 42 5.63 -2.31 -9.77
N VAL A 43 6.71 -3.10 -9.75
CA VAL A 43 8.08 -2.63 -9.98
C VAL A 43 8.22 -2.06 -11.40
N GLY A 44 7.75 -2.80 -12.40
CA GLY A 44 7.77 -2.41 -13.81
C GLY A 44 7.03 -1.09 -14.06
N GLU A 45 5.83 -0.95 -13.51
CA GLU A 45 5.02 0.27 -13.61
C GLU A 45 5.72 1.47 -12.98
N MET A 46 6.26 1.32 -11.75
CA MET A 46 6.92 2.42 -11.06
C MET A 46 8.24 2.85 -11.74
N ILE A 47 9.06 1.90 -12.18
CA ILE A 47 10.31 2.22 -12.88
C ILE A 47 10.01 2.88 -14.24
N GLN A 48 9.01 2.39 -14.97
CA GLN A 48 8.62 2.98 -16.25
C GLN A 48 8.07 4.39 -16.07
N PHE A 49 7.22 4.60 -15.06
CA PHE A 49 6.73 5.92 -14.68
C PHE A 49 7.88 6.88 -14.38
N CYS A 50 8.85 6.45 -13.56
CA CYS A 50 9.99 7.29 -13.21
C CYS A 50 10.90 7.58 -14.41
N LYS A 51 11.13 6.62 -15.30
CA LYS A 51 11.90 6.80 -16.53
C LYS A 51 11.24 7.81 -17.47
N ASN A 52 9.93 7.69 -17.69
CA ASN A 52 9.18 8.57 -18.60
C ASN A 52 9.13 10.04 -18.14
N ASN A 53 9.41 10.31 -16.86
CA ASN A 53 9.35 11.64 -16.26
C ASN A 53 10.72 12.12 -15.75
N ASP A 54 11.82 11.44 -16.11
CA ASP A 54 13.19 11.76 -15.67
C ASP A 54 13.38 11.80 -14.13
N LEU A 55 12.66 10.95 -13.40
CA LEU A 55 12.62 10.91 -11.94
C LEU A 55 13.56 9.85 -11.35
N LEU A 56 14.82 9.78 -11.80
CA LEU A 56 15.78 8.75 -11.35
C LEU A 56 15.95 8.71 -9.82
N ARG A 57 16.07 9.88 -9.18
CA ARG A 57 16.22 9.94 -7.71
C ARG A 57 14.99 9.41 -6.98
N LEU A 58 13.80 9.59 -7.55
CA LEU A 58 12.56 9.07 -6.98
C LEU A 58 12.51 7.54 -7.10
N TRP A 59 12.93 7.00 -8.25
CA TRP A 59 13.05 5.55 -8.43
C TRP A 59 14.00 4.92 -7.40
N ILE A 60 15.19 5.51 -7.19
CA ILE A 60 16.16 5.00 -6.21
C ILE A 60 15.55 4.94 -4.81
N TYR A 61 14.82 5.99 -4.42
CA TYR A 61 14.09 6.02 -3.14
C TYR A 61 13.04 4.92 -3.06
N PHE A 62 12.20 4.77 -4.09
CA PHE A 62 11.16 3.75 -4.12
C PHE A 62 11.73 2.33 -4.10
N TRP A 63 12.80 2.06 -4.84
CA TRP A 63 13.46 0.76 -4.77
C TRP A 63 13.94 0.46 -3.34
N LYS A 64 14.67 1.40 -2.73
CA LYS A 64 15.27 1.20 -1.42
C LYS A 64 14.24 1.04 -0.31
N GLU A 65 13.18 1.84 -0.30
CA GLU A 65 12.23 1.90 0.82
C GLU A 65 10.91 1.17 0.58
N TRP A 66 10.54 0.86 -0.67
CA TRP A 66 9.23 0.30 -0.99
C TRP A 66 9.31 -1.02 -1.76
N TYR A 67 10.04 -1.06 -2.88
CA TYR A 67 9.94 -2.18 -3.82
C TYR A 67 11.03 -3.24 -3.70
N SER A 68 12.10 -3.00 -2.95
CA SER A 68 13.00 -4.10 -2.60
C SER A 68 12.22 -5.19 -1.87
N ILE A 69 12.51 -6.46 -2.15
CA ILE A 69 11.67 -7.57 -1.70
C ILE A 69 11.43 -7.55 -0.18
N GLY A 70 12.46 -7.25 0.60
CA GLY A 70 12.37 -7.16 2.07
C GLY A 70 11.52 -5.99 2.59
N LYS A 71 11.31 -4.95 1.79
CA LYS A 71 10.43 -3.82 2.11
C LYS A 71 9.02 -4.05 1.60
N TRP A 72 8.90 -4.61 0.39
CA TRP A 72 7.61 -4.84 -0.26
C TRP A 72 6.68 -5.70 0.59
N ILE A 73 7.22 -6.75 1.21
CA ILE A 73 6.47 -7.64 2.11
C ILE A 73 5.84 -6.94 3.32
N LEU A 74 6.29 -5.74 3.68
CA LEU A 74 5.82 -5.02 4.87
C LEU A 74 4.54 -4.21 4.59
N TRP A 75 4.25 -3.86 3.34
CA TRP A 75 3.14 -2.94 3.01
C TRP A 75 2.21 -3.45 1.91
N ALA A 76 2.68 -4.35 1.05
CA ALA A 76 1.86 -4.87 -0.03
C ALA A 76 0.90 -5.96 0.48
N ARG A 77 -0.39 -5.85 0.14
CA ARG A 77 -1.36 -6.90 0.49
C ARG A 77 -1.02 -8.23 -0.17
N ALA A 78 -0.60 -8.21 -1.44
CA ALA A 78 -0.21 -9.40 -2.20
C ALA A 78 0.91 -10.23 -1.55
N ALA A 79 1.68 -9.66 -0.61
CA ALA A 79 2.69 -10.41 0.13
C ALA A 79 2.08 -11.49 1.05
N ASN A 80 0.81 -11.33 1.43
CA ASN A 80 0.07 -12.34 2.19
C ASN A 80 -0.83 -13.14 1.23
N LYS A 81 -1.04 -14.43 1.52
CA LYS A 81 -1.99 -15.26 0.77
C LYS A 81 -3.45 -14.95 1.14
N ASN A 82 -3.66 -14.49 2.36
CA ASN A 82 -4.99 -14.23 2.92
C ASN A 82 -5.27 -12.73 2.88
N VAL A 83 -6.44 -12.36 2.35
CA VAL A 83 -6.98 -11.00 2.51
C VAL A 83 -7.78 -10.95 3.79
N SER A 84 -7.43 -10.05 4.71
CA SER A 84 -8.30 -9.78 5.85
C SER A 84 -9.65 -9.23 5.36
N HIS A 85 -10.74 -9.92 5.71
CA HIS A 85 -12.11 -9.45 5.42
C HIS A 85 -12.43 -8.11 6.12
N ILE A 86 -11.74 -7.82 7.22
CA ILE A 86 -11.90 -6.57 7.99
C ILE A 86 -10.67 -5.71 7.73
N LYS A 87 -10.85 -4.45 7.30
CA LYS A 87 -9.72 -3.51 7.23
C LYS A 87 -9.17 -3.33 8.65
N THR A 88 -7.87 -3.48 8.85
CA THR A 88 -7.21 -3.28 10.16
C THR A 88 -7.52 -1.90 10.73
N THR A 89 -7.74 -0.88 9.88
CA THR A 89 -8.22 0.44 10.32
C THR A 89 -9.55 0.37 11.04
N MET A 90 -10.50 -0.48 10.63
CA MET A 90 -11.79 -0.63 11.31
C MET A 90 -11.63 -1.25 12.70
N VAL A 91 -10.73 -2.23 12.85
CA VAL A 91 -10.43 -2.83 14.16
C VAL A 91 -9.77 -1.80 15.07
N VAL A 92 -8.79 -1.06 14.55
CA VAL A 92 -8.06 -0.03 15.29
C VAL A 92 -8.99 1.13 15.66
N GLU A 93 -9.85 1.61 14.76
CA GLU A 93 -10.85 2.64 15.03
C GLU A 93 -11.88 2.19 16.07
N SER A 94 -12.37 0.95 15.97
CA SER A 94 -13.26 0.35 16.97
C SER A 94 -12.60 0.29 18.34
N HIS A 95 -11.33 -0.16 18.40
CA HIS A 95 -10.57 -0.21 19.63
C HIS A 95 -10.32 1.18 20.24
N TRP A 96 -9.92 2.16 19.43
CA TRP A 96 -9.76 3.54 19.88
C TRP A 96 -11.07 4.18 20.34
N ARG A 97 -12.19 3.86 19.68
CA ARG A 97 -13.51 4.30 20.12
C ARG A 97 -13.80 3.75 21.51
N HIS A 98 -13.56 2.47 21.76
CA HIS A 98 -13.76 1.84 23.06
C HIS A 98 -12.88 2.47 24.15
N ILE A 99 -11.59 2.68 23.89
CA ILE A 99 -10.69 3.34 24.86
C ILE A 99 -11.18 4.75 25.20
N LYS A 100 -11.51 5.56 24.19
CA LYS A 100 -11.88 6.96 24.38
C LYS A 100 -13.26 7.13 25.03
N HIS A 101 -14.25 6.37 24.57
CA HIS A 101 -15.62 6.53 25.03
C HIS A 101 -15.97 5.68 26.25
N ASP A 102 -15.37 4.50 26.41
CA ASP A 102 -15.83 3.53 27.42
C ASP A 102 -14.88 3.41 28.63
N HIS A 103 -13.60 3.74 28.43
CA HIS A 103 -12.58 3.68 29.48
C HIS A 103 -12.19 5.06 30.01
N LEU A 104 -11.72 5.97 29.16
CA LEU A 104 -11.10 7.22 29.61
C LEU A 104 -12.05 8.14 30.41
N TYR A 105 -13.36 8.13 30.14
CA TYR A 105 -14.32 8.94 30.92
C TYR A 105 -14.42 8.47 32.39
N LYS A 106 -14.14 7.19 32.68
CA LYS A 106 -14.18 6.64 34.05
C LYS A 106 -12.95 7.03 34.87
N PHE A 107 -11.86 7.39 34.21
CA PHE A 107 -10.59 7.80 34.85
C PHE A 107 -10.43 9.32 34.96
N HIS A 108 -11.44 10.11 34.56
CA HIS A 108 -11.44 11.58 34.64
C HIS A 108 -11.98 12.15 35.97
N LYS A 109 -12.19 11.32 37.01
CA LYS A 109 -12.54 11.81 38.35
C LYS A 109 -11.28 11.80 39.25
N PRO A 110 -10.99 12.89 39.98
CA PRO A 110 -9.89 12.96 40.93
C PRO A 110 -10.04 11.98 42.08
#